data_AF-A0AA37HD61-F1
#
_entry.id   AF-A0AA37HD61-F1
#
_cell.length_a   1.000
_cell.length_b   1.000
_cell.length_c   1.000
_cell.angle_alpha   90.00
_cell.angle_beta   90.00
_cell.angle_gamma   90.00
#
_symmetry.space_group_name_H-M   'P 1'
#
loop_
_entity.id
_entity.type
_entity.pdbx_description
1 polymer ?
#
loop_
_entity_poly.entity_id
_entity_poly.type
_entity_poly.pdbx_seq_one_letter_code
_entity_poly.pdbx_strand_id
1 'polypeptide(L)'
;MPLTRTVALAAVIVLLSPVGRASAQGTERQRLACMTDAMTLCASDVPNTRRIEACLRRNYASVSPPCQGELDSARAAAGGPTATGGIVPYHR
;
A
#
# COMPACT_ATOMS: atom_id res chain seq x y z
N MET A 1 -26.65 38.07 -29.91
CA MET A 1 -25.64 37.04 -29.60
C MET A 1 -24.67 37.47 -28.49
N PRO A 2 -25.07 37.50 -27.19
CA PRO A 2 -24.14 37.73 -26.08
C PRO A 2 -23.95 36.52 -25.13
N LEU A 3 -24.69 35.42 -25.32
CA LEU A 3 -24.70 34.28 -24.39
C LEU A 3 -23.55 33.27 -24.57
N THR A 4 -22.69 33.43 -25.58
CA THR A 4 -21.54 32.52 -25.80
C THR A 4 -20.29 32.92 -25.01
N ARG A 5 -20.23 34.14 -24.46
CA ARG A 5 -19.05 34.62 -23.69
C ARG A 5 -19.01 34.13 -22.24
N THR A 6 -20.15 33.76 -21.66
CA THR A 6 -20.23 33.34 -20.25
C THR A 6 -19.82 31.89 -20.02
N VAL A 7 -19.86 31.05 -21.05
CA VAL A 7 -19.48 29.63 -20.95
C VAL A 7 -17.95 29.45 -20.81
N ALA A 8 -17.16 30.43 -21.25
CA ALA A 8 -15.70 30.32 -21.25
C ALA A 8 -15.03 30.53 -19.87
N LEU A 9 -15.74 31.04 -18.86
CA LEU A 9 -15.16 31.41 -17.57
C LEU A 9 -15.41 30.42 -16.43
N ALA A 10 -16.28 29.41 -16.61
CA ALA A 10 -16.59 28.43 -15.57
C ALA A 10 -15.74 27.14 -15.64
N ALA A 11 -14.80 27.04 -16.59
CA ALA A 11 -14.06 25.80 -16.85
C ALA A 11 -12.69 25.68 -16.12
N VAL A 12 -12.31 26.65 -15.28
CA VAL A 12 -10.90 26.78 -14.82
C VAL A 12 -10.70 26.52 -13.31
N ILE A 13 -11.64 25.90 -12.60
CA ILE A 13 -11.46 25.64 -11.15
C ILE A 13 -11.84 24.19 -10.75
N VAL A 14 -11.40 23.19 -11.52
CA VAL A 14 -11.51 21.76 -11.14
C VAL A 14 -10.16 21.05 -11.28
N LEU A 15 -9.06 21.67 -10.85
CA LEU A 15 -7.73 21.05 -10.94
C LEU A 15 -6.89 21.07 -9.64
N LEU A 16 -7.48 21.40 -8.48
CA LEU A 16 -6.82 21.18 -7.19
C LEU A 16 -7.36 19.91 -6.50
N SER A 17 -7.18 18.76 -7.16
CA SER A 17 -7.23 17.48 -6.45
C SER A 17 -5.83 17.21 -5.88
N PRO A 18 -5.64 17.11 -4.56
CA PRO A 18 -4.40 16.61 -4.02
C PRO A 18 -4.28 15.14 -4.45
N VAL A 19 -3.40 14.87 -5.42
CA VAL A 19 -2.95 13.51 -5.69
C VAL A 19 -2.25 13.05 -4.42
N GLY A 20 -2.98 12.29 -3.59
CA GLY A 20 -2.41 11.60 -2.45
C GLY A 20 -1.26 10.75 -2.97
N ARG A 21 -0.03 11.12 -2.61
CA ARG A 21 1.15 10.33 -2.94
C ARG A 21 1.05 9.04 -2.14
N ALA A 22 0.43 8.02 -2.73
CA ALA A 22 0.54 6.65 -2.28
C ALA A 22 2.00 6.24 -2.47
N SER A 23 2.81 6.42 -1.42
CA SER A 23 4.13 5.81 -1.36
C SER A 23 3.93 4.30 -1.30
N ALA A 24 3.90 3.67 -2.48
CA ALA A 24 3.63 2.24 -2.69
C ALA A 24 4.81 1.33 -2.31
N GLN A 25 5.88 1.89 -1.75
CA GLN A 25 6.93 1.15 -1.07
C GLN A 25 6.66 1.31 0.41
N GLY A 26 6.32 0.21 1.10
CA GLY A 26 6.32 0.18 2.56
C GLY A 26 7.55 0.93 3.08
N THR A 27 7.34 1.83 4.03
CA THR A 27 8.37 2.73 4.55
C THR A 27 9.61 1.94 4.94
N GLU A 28 10.78 2.56 4.87
CA GLU A 28 12.04 1.90 5.23
C GLU A 28 11.97 1.20 6.61
N ARG A 29 11.18 1.76 7.55
CA ARG A 29 10.89 1.11 8.83
C ARG A 29 10.21 -0.25 8.70
N GLN A 30 9.25 -0.39 7.79
CA GLN A 30 8.52 -1.64 7.54
C GLN A 30 9.47 -2.70 6.96
N ARG A 31 10.40 -2.29 6.10
CA ARG A 31 11.43 -3.17 5.57
C ARG A 31 12.41 -3.63 6.67
N LEU A 32 12.82 -2.71 7.54
CA LEU A 32 13.70 -3.00 8.68
C LEU A 32 13.03 -3.96 9.69
N ALA A 33 11.72 -3.84 9.90
CA ALA A 33 10.96 -4.73 10.79
C ALA A 33 11.04 -6.20 10.37
N CYS A 34 11.04 -6.48 9.07
CA CYS A 34 11.14 -7.84 8.53
C CYS A 34 12.58 -8.28 8.20
N MET A 35 13.58 -7.41 8.36
CA MET A 35 14.93 -7.69 7.87
C MET A 35 15.59 -8.86 8.61
N THR A 36 15.51 -8.88 9.95
CA THR A 36 16.07 -9.96 10.76
C THR A 36 15.38 -11.29 10.48
N ASP A 37 14.05 -11.29 10.33
CA ASP A 37 13.27 -12.47 9.99
C ASP A 37 13.61 -12.99 8.59
N ALA A 38 13.78 -12.09 7.62
CA ALA A 38 14.17 -12.44 6.25
C ALA A 38 15.55 -13.10 6.21
N MET A 39 16.51 -12.58 6.97
CA MET A 39 17.86 -13.16 7.02
C MET A 39 17.90 -14.48 7.80
N THR A 40 17.01 -14.67 8.78
CA THR A 40 17.00 -15.89 9.60
C THR A 40 16.23 -17.02 8.93
N LEU A 41 15.05 -16.72 8.36
CA LEU A 41 14.11 -17.71 7.82
C LEU A 41 14.22 -17.86 6.30
N CYS A 42 14.66 -16.81 5.59
CA CYS A 42 14.55 -16.71 4.13
C CYS A 42 15.89 -16.36 3.44
N ALA A 43 17.03 -16.64 4.08
CA ALA A 43 18.36 -16.33 3.54
C ALA A 43 18.59 -16.88 2.12
N SER A 44 18.03 -18.07 1.82
CA SER A 44 18.14 -18.73 0.51
C SER A 44 17.42 -17.98 -0.62
N ASP A 45 16.52 -17.04 -0.29
CA ASP A 45 15.78 -16.23 -1.26
C ASP A 45 16.45 -14.87 -1.54
N VAL A 46 17.50 -14.50 -0.79
CA VAL A 46 18.32 -13.31 -1.05
C VAL A 46 19.06 -13.49 -2.39
N PRO A 47 19.11 -12.45 -3.26
CA PRO A 47 18.67 -11.06 -3.07
C PRO A 47 17.25 -10.75 -3.59
N ASN A 48 16.44 -11.76 -3.93
CA ASN A 48 15.16 -11.54 -4.58
C ASN A 48 14.07 -11.13 -3.58
N THR A 49 13.72 -9.83 -3.56
CA THR A 49 12.74 -9.28 -2.64
C THR A 49 11.35 -9.92 -2.76
N ARG A 50 10.91 -10.29 -3.96
CA ARG A 50 9.60 -10.94 -4.17
C ARG A 50 9.58 -12.36 -3.60
N ARG A 51 10.70 -13.09 -3.71
CA ARG A 51 10.81 -14.43 -3.10
C ARG A 51 10.90 -14.33 -1.58
N ILE A 52 11.63 -13.35 -1.05
CA ILE A 52 11.70 -13.07 0.39
C ILE A 52 10.30 -12.75 0.94
N GLU A 53 9.54 -11.86 0.30
CA GLU A 53 8.17 -11.54 0.73
C GLU A 53 7.28 -12.80 0.75
N ALA A 54 7.35 -13.61 -0.30
CA ALA A 54 6.60 -14.87 -0.36
C ALA A 54 7.04 -15.86 0.73
N CYS A 55 8.33 -15.92 1.05
CA CYS A 55 8.86 -16.75 2.12
C CYS A 55 8.41 -16.28 3.50
N LEU A 56 8.45 -14.98 3.78
CA LEU A 56 7.95 -14.38 5.02
C LEU A 56 6.45 -14.66 5.19
N ARG A 57 5.66 -14.53 4.12
CA ARG A 57 4.22 -14.87 4.13
C ARG A 57 3.97 -16.35 4.42
N ARG A 58 4.79 -17.26 3.89
CA ARG A 58 4.69 -18.71 4.18
C ARG A 58 5.07 -19.03 5.64
N ASN A 59 6.01 -18.29 6.21
CA ASN A 59 6.50 -18.46 7.57
C ASN A 59 5.85 -17.46 8.55
N TYR A 60 4.64 -16.97 8.26
CA TYR A 60 4.00 -15.90 9.03
C TYR A 60 3.91 -16.19 10.54
N ALA A 61 3.69 -17.45 10.93
CA ALA A 61 3.65 -17.85 12.34
C ALA A 61 5.02 -17.78 13.05
N SER A 62 6.11 -17.76 12.30
CA SER A 62 7.49 -17.75 12.80
C SER A 62 8.17 -16.39 12.67
N VAL A 63 7.60 -15.44 11.92
CA VAL A 63 8.11 -14.06 11.87
C VAL A 63 7.76 -13.30 13.14
N SER A 64 8.53 -12.27 13.44
CA SER A 64 8.33 -11.42 14.61
C SER A 64 7.01 -10.65 14.54
N PRO A 65 6.38 -10.31 15.69
CA PRO A 65 5.17 -9.49 15.74
C PRO A 65 5.22 -8.17 14.93
N PRO A 66 6.32 -7.40 14.91
CA PRO A 66 6.38 -6.22 14.06
C PRO A 66 6.32 -6.58 12.57
N CYS A 67 7.04 -7.61 12.11
CA CYS A 67 6.97 -8.04 10.72
C CYS A 67 5.58 -8.57 10.33
N GLN A 68 4.88 -9.25 11.24
CA GLN A 68 3.49 -9.65 11.05
C GLN A 68 2.58 -8.47 10.74
N GLY A 69 2.69 -7.38 11.54
CA GLY A 69 1.95 -6.14 11.31
C GLY A 69 2.21 -5.52 9.93
N GLU A 70 3.42 -5.68 9.40
CA GLU A 70 3.77 -5.18 8.06
C GLU A 70 3.21 -6.04 6.94
N LEU A 71 3.27 -7.36 7.07
CA LEU A 71 2.65 -8.28 6.12
C LEU A 71 1.12 -8.11 6.09
N ASP A 72 0.55 -7.78 7.24
CA ASP A 72 -0.86 -7.45 7.44
C ASP A 72 -1.25 -6.11 6.79
N SER A 73 -0.45 -5.08 7.00
CA SER A 73 -0.63 -3.79 6.33
C SER A 73 -0.50 -3.92 4.82
N ALA A 74 0.44 -4.75 4.35
CA ALA A 74 0.65 -5.01 2.93
C ALA A 74 -0.52 -5.78 2.29
N ARG A 75 -1.15 -6.76 2.99
CA ARG A 75 -2.37 -7.41 2.47
C ARG A 75 -3.55 -6.45 2.41
N ALA A 76 -3.69 -5.55 3.39
CA ALA A 76 -4.74 -4.54 3.40
C ALA A 76 -4.55 -3.55 2.22
N ALA A 77 -3.32 -3.14 1.95
CA ALA A 77 -2.99 -2.31 0.79
C ALA A 77 -3.22 -3.03 -0.54
N ALA A 78 -2.90 -4.32 -0.63
CA ALA A 78 -3.17 -5.14 -1.82
C ALA A 78 -4.67 -5.39 -2.05
N GLY A 79 -5.48 -5.36 -0.97
CA GLY A 79 -6.94 -5.38 -1.01
C GLY A 79 -7.58 -3.99 -1.08
N GLY A 80 -6.79 -2.93 -1.28
CA GLY A 80 -7.28 -1.54 -1.35
C GLY A 80 -8.25 -1.32 -2.52
N PRO A 81 -9.20 -0.39 -2.38
CA PRO A 81 -10.33 -0.28 -3.28
C PRO A 81 -9.86 0.15 -4.66
N THR A 82 -9.95 -0.76 -5.64
CA THR A 82 -10.23 -0.31 -7.00
C THR A 82 -11.60 0.35 -6.93
N ALA A 83 -11.59 1.68 -6.84
CA ALA A 83 -12.73 2.61 -6.78
C ALA A 83 -14.12 2.00 -6.99
N THR A 84 -14.78 1.56 -5.92
CA THR A 84 -16.24 1.64 -5.71
C THR A 84 -16.48 1.44 -4.22
N GLY A 85 -17.05 2.45 -3.57
CA GLY A 85 -17.19 2.52 -2.12
C GLY A 85 -17.87 1.31 -1.50
N GLY A 86 -17.23 0.72 -0.50
CA GLY A 86 -17.80 -0.29 0.38
C GLY A 86 -17.35 -0.01 1.79
N ILE A 87 -18.28 0.39 2.66
CA ILE A 87 -18.09 0.47 4.10
C ILE A 87 -17.87 -0.96 4.59
N VAL A 88 -16.68 -1.27 5.11
CA VAL A 88 -16.40 -2.54 5.78
C VAL A 88 -16.40 -2.28 7.29
N PRO A 89 -17.38 -2.79 8.06
CA PRO A 89 -17.30 -2.79 9.51
C PRO A 89 -16.27 -3.82 9.95
N TYR A 90 -15.28 -3.37 10.72
CA TYR A 90 -14.30 -4.23 11.36
C TYR A 90 -14.96 -4.95 12.55
N HIS A 91 -15.19 -6.25 12.42
CA HIS A 91 -15.40 -7.19 13.54
C HIS A 91 -14.24 -8.20 13.47
N ARG A 92 -13.50 -8.46 14.55
CA ARG A 92 -13.95 -8.96 15.84
C ARG A 92 -13.16 -8.37 17.00
#